data_AF-A0A846C4X0-F1
#
_entry.id   AF-A0A846C4X0-F1
#
_cell.length_a   1.000
_cell.length_b   1.000
_cell.length_c   1.000
_cell.angle_alpha   90.00
_cell.angle_beta   90.00
_cell.angle_gamma   90.00
#
_symmetry.space_group_name_H-M   'P 1'
#
loop_
_entity.id
_entity.type
_entity.pdbx_description
1 polymer ?
#
loop_
_entity_poly.entity_id
_entity_poly.type
_entity_poly.pdbx_seq_one_letter_code
_entity_poly.pdbx_strand_id
1 'polypeptide(L)'
;MKPFYVKSEQPIEIESEDDGIIIKGIIDTLVLKYQLWVMVIESKKAAYSVEVGLAQILVYMLENPHQNKPSYGLITSGGEFTFIKLVKAENPMYGISNLFATRNPGDLYRVM
;
A
#
# COMPACT_ATOMS: atom_id res chain seq x y z
N MET A 1 -4.97 18.30 -19.47
CA MET A 1 -4.34 17.22 -18.67
C MET A 1 -4.98 17.20 -17.30
N LYS A 2 -5.66 16.11 -16.89
CA LYS A 2 -6.04 15.93 -15.48
C LYS A 2 -4.83 15.30 -14.76
N PRO A 3 -4.28 15.93 -13.69
CA PRO A 3 -3.00 15.51 -13.10
C PRO A 3 -3.05 14.21 -12.29
N PHE A 4 -4.25 13.65 -12.07
CA PHE A 4 -4.48 12.46 -11.25
C PHE A 4 -5.58 11.59 -11.88
N TYR A 5 -5.30 10.31 -12.07
CA TYR A 5 -6.31 9.29 -12.30
C TYR A 5 -6.50 8.56 -10.96
N VAL A 6 -7.54 8.96 -10.22
CA VAL A 6 -7.98 8.22 -9.04
C VAL A 6 -8.94 7.16 -9.54
N LYS A 7 -8.54 5.89 -9.43
CA LYS A 7 -9.44 4.75 -9.68
C LYS A 7 -9.79 4.17 -8.32
N SER A 8 -10.91 4.61 -7.77
CA SER A 8 -11.51 3.92 -6.62
C SER A 8 -12.03 2.59 -7.16
N GLU A 9 -11.34 1.51 -6.80
CA GLU A 9 -11.85 0.16 -7.06
C GLU A 9 -12.95 -0.17 -6.04
N GLN A 10 -13.75 -1.20 -6.29
CA GLN A 10 -14.79 -1.56 -5.33
C GLN A 10 -14.12 -1.91 -3.99
N PRO A 11 -14.59 -1.34 -2.87
CA PRO A 11 -14.04 -1.64 -1.56
C PRO A 11 -14.12 -3.15 -1.31
N ILE A 12 -12.98 -3.75 -0.98
CA ILE A 12 -12.91 -5.16 -0.62
C ILE A 12 -13.05 -5.25 0.89
N GLU A 13 -14.08 -5.95 1.34
CA GLU A 13 -14.24 -6.30 2.75
C GLU A 13 -13.26 -7.43 3.10
N ILE A 14 -12.50 -7.21 4.16
CA ILE A 14 -11.60 -8.21 4.72
C ILE A 14 -12.09 -8.58 6.13
N GLU A 15 -12.27 -9.87 6.36
CA GLU A 15 -12.66 -10.44 7.66
C GLU A 15 -11.52 -11.28 8.21
N SER A 16 -11.08 -10.96 9.44
CA SER A 16 -10.15 -11.80 10.20
C SER A 16 -10.70 -12.05 11.61
N GLU A 17 -10.42 -13.23 12.16
CA GLU A 17 -10.78 -13.59 13.53
C GLU A 17 -9.55 -13.46 14.44
N ASP A 18 -9.69 -12.65 15.49
CA ASP A 18 -8.66 -12.40 16.50
C ASP A 18 -9.28 -12.61 17.88
N ASP A 19 -8.95 -13.72 18.54
CA ASP A 19 -9.43 -14.05 19.89
C ASP A 19 -10.98 -14.02 20.04
N GLY A 20 -11.68 -14.53 19.02
CA GLY A 20 -13.15 -14.55 18.95
C GLY A 20 -13.79 -13.22 18.53
N ILE A 21 -12.99 -12.21 18.19
CA ILE A 21 -13.46 -10.93 17.65
C ILE A 21 -13.31 -10.96 16.13
N ILE A 22 -14.43 -10.82 15.41
CA ILE A 22 -14.44 -10.60 13.96
C ILE A 22 -14.02 -9.16 13.69
N ILE A 23 -12.86 -8.98 13.07
CA ILE A 23 -12.35 -7.69 12.64
C ILE A 23 -12.70 -7.52 11.18
N LYS A 24 -13.41 -6.44 10.87
CA LYS A 24 -13.73 -6.01 9.51
C LYS A 24 -12.87 -4.80 9.13
N GLY A 25 -12.16 -4.89 8.01
CA GLY A 25 -11.41 -3.80 7.40
C GLY A 25 -11.92 -3.51 5.98
N ILE A 26 -11.70 -2.27 5.52
CA ILE A 26 -12.04 -1.85 4.15
C ILE A 26 -10.77 -1.35 3.46
N ILE A 27 -10.47 -1.88 2.28
CA ILE A 27 -9.42 -1.35 1.41
C ILE A 27 -10.08 -0.38 0.43
N ASP A 28 -9.77 0.91 0.57
CA ASP A 28 -10.71 1.96 0.13
C ASP A 28 -10.29 2.63 -1.18
N THR A 29 -8.99 2.74 -1.51
CA THR A 29 -8.57 3.44 -2.74
C THR A 29 -7.16 3.05 -3.24
N LEU A 30 -7.04 2.87 -4.57
CA LEU A 30 -5.77 2.78 -5.30
C LEU A 30 -5.54 4.05 -6.14
N VAL A 31 -4.47 4.80 -5.87
CA VAL A 31 -4.09 5.98 -6.69
C VAL A 31 -2.85 5.68 -7.53
N LEU A 32 -2.92 5.98 -8.83
CA LEU A 32 -1.89 5.71 -9.81
C LEU A 32 -1.25 7.00 -10.33
N LYS A 33 0.08 7.14 -10.17
CA LYS A 33 0.84 8.25 -10.76
C LYS A 33 2.26 7.82 -11.17
N TYR A 34 2.57 7.88 -12.47
CA TYR A 34 3.93 7.75 -13.01
C TYR A 34 4.78 6.57 -12.45
N GLN A 35 4.17 5.39 -12.24
CA GLN A 35 4.76 4.16 -11.64
C GLN A 35 4.75 4.08 -10.09
N LEU A 36 4.12 5.04 -9.42
CA LEU A 36 3.79 4.96 -8.00
C LEU A 36 2.35 4.45 -7.84
N TRP A 37 2.23 3.33 -7.14
CA TRP A 37 0.99 2.69 -6.74
C TRP A 37 0.75 3.01 -5.27
N VAL A 38 -0.41 3.57 -4.93
CA VAL A 38 -0.71 3.94 -3.54
C VAL A 38 -1.96 3.22 -3.10
N MET A 39 -1.84 2.35 -2.11
CA MET A 39 -2.93 1.66 -1.44
C MET A 39 -3.21 2.31 -0.09
N VAL A 40 -4.43 2.81 0.05
CA VAL A 40 -4.94 3.36 1.31
C VAL A 40 -5.84 2.32 1.96
N ILE A 41 -5.54 1.97 3.20
CA ILE A 41 -6.29 1.00 3.97
C ILE A 41 -6.93 1.72 5.15
N GLU A 42 -8.25 1.79 5.15
CA GLU A 42 -8.99 2.27 6.31
C GLU A 42 -9.30 1.07 7.21
N SER A 43 -8.48 0.89 8.26
CA SER A 43 -8.67 -0.18 9.24
C SER A 43 -8.63 0.37 10.67
N LYS A 44 -9.47 -0.20 11.55
CA LYS A 44 -9.48 0.09 12.99
C LYS A 44 -8.32 -0.57 13.77
N LYS A 45 -7.58 -1.52 13.17
CA LYS A 45 -6.35 -2.11 13.73
C LYS A 45 -5.24 -2.09 12.67
N ALA A 46 -4.14 -1.40 12.96
CA ALA A 46 -3.04 -1.14 12.04
C ALA A 46 -2.28 -2.41 11.59
N ALA A 47 -2.07 -3.37 12.48
CA ALA A 47 -1.25 -4.56 12.21
C ALA A 47 -1.82 -5.51 11.15
N TYR A 48 -3.14 -5.71 11.14
CA TYR A 48 -3.82 -6.58 10.15
C TYR A 48 -3.88 -5.97 8.74
N SER A 49 -3.69 -4.66 8.62
CA SER A 49 -3.83 -3.95 7.34
C SER A 49 -2.68 -4.19 6.37
N VAL A 50 -1.44 -4.33 6.87
CA VAL A 50 -0.25 -4.27 6.01
C VAL A 50 -0.06 -5.53 5.17
N GLU A 51 -0.21 -6.73 5.75
CA GLU A 51 -0.04 -7.99 5.02
C GLU A 51 -1.10 -8.21 3.94
N VAL A 52 -2.35 -7.90 4.27
CA VAL A 52 -3.46 -8.01 3.32
C VAL A 52 -3.32 -6.97 2.20
N GLY A 53 -2.94 -5.74 2.56
CA GLY A 53 -2.62 -4.70 1.58
C GLY A 53 -1.43 -5.05 0.69
N LEU A 54 -0.44 -5.77 1.21
CA LEU A 54 0.76 -6.18 0.47
C LEU A 54 0.41 -7.13 -0.66
N ALA A 55 -0.38 -8.17 -0.40
CA ALA A 55 -0.78 -9.11 -1.44
C ALA A 55 -1.50 -8.38 -2.59
N GLN A 56 -2.44 -7.50 -2.24
CA GLN A 56 -3.26 -6.81 -3.23
C GLN A 56 -2.46 -5.77 -4.02
N ILE A 57 -1.62 -4.95 -3.38
CA ILE A 57 -0.79 -3.97 -4.10
C ILE A 57 0.23 -4.66 -5.02
N LEU A 58 0.77 -5.81 -4.62
CA LEU A 58 1.68 -6.59 -5.46
C LEU A 58 1.01 -7.10 -6.74
N VAL A 59 -0.26 -7.54 -6.67
CA VAL A 59 -1.03 -7.93 -7.87
C VAL A 59 -1.10 -6.77 -8.87
N TYR A 60 -1.50 -5.58 -8.42
CA TYR A 60 -1.56 -4.43 -9.32
C TYR A 60 -0.19 -4.01 -9.86
N MET A 61 0.85 -4.02 -9.01
CA MET A 61 2.21 -3.69 -9.42
C MET A 61 2.77 -4.71 -10.45
N LEU A 62 2.38 -5.99 -10.34
CA LEU A 62 2.69 -7.03 -11.32
C LEU A 62 1.93 -6.85 -12.62
N GLU A 63 0.71 -6.32 -12.60
CA GLU A 63 -0.06 -6.00 -13.80
C GLU A 63 0.40 -4.71 -14.51
N ASN A 64 1.41 -4.00 -13.96
CA ASN A 64 1.94 -2.79 -14.57
C ASN A 64 2.43 -3.05 -16.02
N PRO A 65 1.89 -2.32 -17.03
CA PRO A 65 2.28 -2.49 -18.43
C PRO A 65 3.72 -2.01 -18.72
N HIS A 66 4.30 -1.18 -17.84
CA HIS A 66 5.67 -0.67 -17.99
C HIS A 66 6.69 -1.58 -17.33
N GLN A 67 7.09 -2.64 -18.04
CA GLN A 67 7.90 -3.73 -17.50
C GLN A 67 9.40 -3.41 -17.35
N ASN A 68 9.91 -2.39 -18.02
CA ASN A 68 11.36 -2.11 -18.08
C ASN A 68 11.89 -1.27 -16.90
N LYS A 69 11.05 -0.96 -15.90
CA LYS A 69 11.41 -0.11 -14.76
C LYS A 69 10.85 -0.69 -13.46
N PRO A 70 11.54 -0.50 -12.31
CA PRO A 70 10.98 -0.84 -11.01
C PRO A 70 9.66 -0.10 -10.76
N SER A 71 8.69 -0.81 -10.20
CA SER A 71 7.44 -0.21 -9.72
C SER A 71 7.56 0.09 -8.22
N TYR A 72 6.97 1.20 -7.79
CA TYR A 72 6.99 1.60 -6.39
C TYR A 72 5.57 1.61 -5.83
N GLY A 73 5.42 1.09 -4.61
CA GLY A 73 4.17 0.97 -3.89
C GLY A 73 4.22 1.73 -2.57
N LEU A 74 3.07 2.16 -2.07
CA LEU A 74 2.87 2.71 -0.74
C LEU A 74 1.63 2.07 -0.13
N ILE A 75 1.75 1.51 1.06
CA ILE A 75 0.60 1.11 1.89
C ILE A 75 0.51 2.10 3.04
N THR A 76 -0.68 2.64 3.31
CA THR A 76 -0.89 3.57 4.43
C THR A 76 -2.25 3.42 5.11
N SER A 77 -2.26 3.61 6.43
CA SER A 77 -3.45 3.74 7.27
C SER A 77 -3.70 5.19 7.74
N GLY A 78 -3.05 6.17 7.10
CA GLY A 78 -3.10 7.59 7.47
C GLY A 78 -2.16 7.98 8.61
N GLY A 79 -1.97 7.12 9.61
CA GLY A 79 -0.99 7.33 10.70
C GLY A 79 0.38 6.72 10.39
N GLU A 80 0.38 5.55 9.76
CA GLU A 80 1.56 4.74 9.45
C GLU A 80 1.62 4.43 7.96
N PHE A 81 2.82 4.18 7.45
CA PHE A 81 3.02 3.82 6.06
C PHE A 81 4.29 3.00 5.84
N THR A 82 4.29 2.19 4.78
CA THR A 82 5.47 1.46 4.30
C THR A 82 5.58 1.54 2.79
N PHE A 83 6.81 1.56 2.29
CA PHE A 83 7.11 1.58 0.87
C PHE A 83 7.44 0.19 0.36
N ILE A 84 7.03 -0.08 -0.87
CA ILE A 84 7.31 -1.32 -1.59
C ILE A 84 8.06 -0.99 -2.86
N LYS A 85 9.06 -1.78 -3.19
CA LYS A 85 9.73 -1.74 -4.50
C LYS A 85 9.59 -3.10 -5.15
N LEU A 86 8.95 -3.16 -6.32
CA LEU A 86 8.86 -4.35 -7.15
C LEU A 86 9.80 -4.22 -8.35
N VAL A 87 10.64 -5.22 -8.56
CA VAL A 87 11.41 -5.40 -9.79
C VAL A 87 10.81 -6.56 -10.55
N LYS A 88 10.21 -6.25 -11.71
CA LYS A 88 9.64 -7.25 -12.60
C LYS A 88 10.76 -7.81 -13.48
N ALA A 89 11.14 -9.06 -13.21
CA ALA A 89 12.10 -9.84 -13.98
C ALA A 89 11.49 -11.22 -14.27
N GLU A 90 12.25 -12.16 -14.85
CA GLU A 90 11.82 -13.55 -15.04
C GLU A 90 11.27 -14.16 -13.74
N ASN A 91 11.92 -13.83 -12.62
CA ASN A 91 11.40 -14.05 -11.27
C ASN A 91 11.16 -12.69 -10.61
N PRO A 92 9.89 -12.26 -10.42
CA PRO A 92 9.57 -11.00 -9.75
C PRO A 92 10.10 -10.99 -8.31
N MET A 93 10.74 -9.89 -7.92
CA MET A 93 11.22 -9.69 -6.56
C MET A 93 10.65 -8.39 -6.00
N TYR A 94 10.35 -8.39 -4.70
CA TYR A 94 9.97 -7.17 -4.00
C TYR A 94 10.74 -7.01 -2.69
N GLY A 95 10.88 -5.75 -2.27
CA GLY A 95 11.36 -5.39 -0.95
C GLY A 95 10.40 -4.41 -0.29
N ILE A 96 10.36 -4.44 1.03
CA ILE A 96 9.54 -3.57 1.87
C ILE A 96 10.49 -2.71 2.73
N SER A 97 10.16 -1.44 2.91
CA SER A 97 10.90 -0.58 3.85
C SER A 97 10.56 -0.89 5.30
N ASN A 98 11.29 -0.27 6.22
CA ASN A 98 10.82 -0.15 7.61
C ASN A 98 9.44 0.55 7.65
N LEU A 99 8.70 0.32 8.72
CA LEU A 99 7.46 1.05 9.01
C LEU A 99 7.82 2.50 9.38
N PHE A 100 7.13 3.45 8.78
CA PHE A 100 7.23 4.86 9.10
C PHE A 100 5.94 5.34 9.76
N ALA A 101 6.05 6.24 10.73
CA ALA A 101 4.90 6.90 11.33
C ALA A 101 4.94 8.42 11.10
N THR A 102 3.81 8.98 10.68
CA THR A 102 3.68 10.43 10.39
C THR A 102 3.99 11.34 11.59
N ARG A 103 3.83 10.82 12.81
CA ARG A 103 4.08 11.54 14.07
C ARG A 103 5.34 11.08 14.79
N ASN A 104 6.20 10.30 14.15
CA ASN A 104 7.47 9.92 14.73
C ASN A 104 8.57 10.93 14.34
N PRO A 105 9.07 11.74 15.28
CA PRO A 105 10.04 12.80 14.99
C PRO A 105 11.39 12.31 14.46
N GLY A 106 11.68 11.01 14.52
CA GLY A 106 12.90 10.40 13.98
C GLY A 106 12.78 9.87 12.54
N ASP A 107 11.56 9.70 12.02
CA ASP A 107 11.30 8.99 10.76
C ASP A 107 11.31 9.91 9.53
N LEU A 108 11.10 11.22 9.75
CA LEU A 108 11.03 12.24 8.71
C LEU A 108 11.99 13.39 9.02
N TYR A 109 12.56 14.00 7.98
CA TYR A 109 13.43 15.16 8.15
C TYR A 109 12.64 16.33 8.75
N ARG A 110 13.24 16.97 9.75
CA ARG A 110 12.65 18.13 10.42
C ARG A 110 12.66 19.31 9.45
N VAL A 111 11.48 19.70 8.97
CA VAL A 111 11.31 20.95 8.22
C VAL A 111 11.19 22.06 9.27
N MET A 112 12.16 22.96 9.28
CA MET A 112 12.23 24.11 10.19
C MET A 112 11.55 25.33 9.56
#